data_AF-A0A9X2MZX6-F1
#
_entry.id   AF-A0A9X2MZX6-F1
#
_cell.length_a   1.000
_cell.length_b   1.000
_cell.length_c   1.000
_cell.angle_alpha   90.00
_cell.angle_beta   90.00
_cell.angle_gamma   90.00
#
_symmetry.space_group_name_H-M   'P 1'
#
loop_
_entity.id
_entity.type
_entity.pdbx_description
1 polymer ?
#
loop_
_entity_poly.entity_id
_entity_poly.type
_entity_poly.pdbx_seq_one_letter_code
_entity_poly.pdbx_strand_id
1 'polypeptide(L)'
;MSRYKVYFTITCYSFTFLMLIYSALNGLGVFPTLLAAEVFLLFLMTLCGSILIAVTNRLPINNPLLAAFTRVADVAVSVFGIGFVSGMIPMEWFYVLTILGMIIVIYFGVAGVLMIKDKADADAINEQLSRRNKQTGGNRDEHDH
;
A
#
# COMPACT_ATOMS: atom_id res chain seq x y z
N MET A 1 5.70 3.10 14.58
CA MET A 1 5.69 4.28 13.66
C MET A 1 4.47 5.16 13.94
N SER A 2 4.56 6.48 13.74
CA SER A 2 3.37 7.35 13.73
C SER A 2 2.42 6.92 12.61
N ARG A 3 1.10 6.88 12.86
CA ARG A 3 0.09 6.40 11.88
C ARG A 3 0.21 7.12 10.53
N TYR A 4 0.55 8.41 10.55
CA TYR A 4 0.78 9.21 9.34
C TYR A 4 1.94 8.69 8.47
N LYS A 5 3.04 8.26 9.09
CA LYS A 5 4.20 7.71 8.36
C LYS A 5 3.81 6.42 7.64
N VAL A 6 3.00 5.58 8.27
CA VAL A 6 2.53 4.31 7.69
C VAL A 6 1.67 4.57 6.45
N TYR A 7 0.64 5.42 6.56
CA TYR A 7 -0.22 5.75 5.42
C TYR A 7 0.55 6.45 4.29
N PHE A 8 1.50 7.34 4.61
CA PHE A 8 2.35 7.96 3.61
C PHE A 8 3.23 6.95 2.87
N THR A 9 3.85 6.02 3.61
CA THR A 9 4.63 4.93 3.00
C THR A 9 3.77 4.02 2.13
N ILE A 10 2.54 3.70 2.55
CA ILE A 10 1.59 2.90 1.76
C ILE A 10 1.24 3.63 0.46
N THR A 11 0.92 4.92 0.51
CA THR A 11 0.63 5.71 -0.70
C THR A 11 1.83 5.72 -1.64
N CYS A 12 3.04 5.91 -1.12
CA CYS A 12 4.26 5.91 -1.91
C CYS A 12 4.49 4.56 -2.60
N TYR A 13 4.45 3.44 -1.86
CA TYR A 13 4.58 2.11 -2.45
C TYR A 13 3.49 1.82 -3.48
N SER A 14 2.24 2.16 -3.17
CA SER A 14 1.11 1.96 -4.09
C SER A 14 1.32 2.74 -5.39
N PHE A 15 1.75 4.01 -5.29
CA PHE A 15 2.04 4.84 -6.45
C PHE A 15 3.23 4.32 -7.25
N THR A 16 4.29 3.83 -6.61
CA THR A 16 5.43 3.21 -7.30
C THR A 16 4.99 1.96 -8.08
N PHE A 17 4.23 1.05 -7.45
CA PHE A 17 3.71 -0.13 -8.14
C PHE A 17 2.78 0.24 -9.30
N LEU A 18 1.90 1.23 -9.09
CA LEU A 18 1.02 1.75 -10.14
C LEU A 18 1.82 2.24 -11.35
N MET A 19 2.85 3.07 -11.13
CA MET A 19 3.68 3.60 -12.21
C MET A 19 4.49 2.50 -12.92
N LEU A 20 4.98 1.50 -12.19
CA LEU A 20 5.69 0.37 -12.80
C LEU A 20 4.78 -0.47 -13.70
N ILE A 21 3.59 -0.82 -13.23
CA ILE A 21 2.62 -1.59 -14.00
C ILE A 21 2.13 -0.77 -15.20
N TYR A 22 1.84 0.52 -14.99
CA TYR A 22 1.44 1.41 -16.08
C TYR A 22 2.52 1.49 -17.15
N SER A 23 3.79 1.69 -16.76
CA SER A 23 4.92 1.75 -17.68
C SER A 23 5.07 0.45 -18.47
N ALA A 24 4.93 -0.71 -17.82
CA ALA A 24 4.96 -2.00 -18.50
C ALA A 24 3.81 -2.15 -19.53
N LEU A 25 2.59 -1.75 -19.17
CA LEU A 25 1.43 -1.82 -20.05
C LEU A 25 1.49 -0.79 -21.20
N ASN A 26 2.07 0.38 -20.96
CA ASN A 26 2.36 1.35 -22.00
C ASN A 26 3.38 0.79 -23.01
N GLY A 27 4.44 0.12 -22.54
CA GLY A 27 5.40 -0.57 -23.39
C GLY A 27 4.79 -1.71 -24.24
N LEU A 28 3.67 -2.28 -23.78
CA LEU A 28 2.88 -3.27 -24.52
C LEU A 28 1.81 -2.66 -25.44
N GLY A 29 1.70 -1.32 -25.50
CA GLY A 29 0.73 -0.61 -26.33
C GLY A 29 -0.71 -0.66 -25.78
N VAL A 30 -0.91 -1.08 -24.53
CA VAL A 30 -2.24 -1.19 -23.91
C VAL A 30 -2.76 0.18 -23.46
N PHE A 31 -1.87 1.06 -22.99
CA PHE A 31 -2.21 2.40 -22.51
C PHE A 31 -1.43 3.49 -23.24
N PRO A 32 -2.02 4.69 -23.46
CA PRO A 32 -1.33 5.82 -24.04
C PRO A 32 -0.25 6.39 -23.10
N THR A 33 0.64 7.22 -23.63
CA THR A 33 1.67 7.88 -22.83
C THR A 33 1.05 8.93 -21.91
N LEU A 34 1.38 8.88 -20.61
CA LEU A 34 0.88 9.85 -19.63
C LEU A 34 1.51 11.23 -19.82
N LEU A 35 0.67 12.26 -19.81
CA LEU A 35 1.06 13.64 -19.60
C LEU A 35 1.35 13.88 -18.11
N ALA A 36 2.17 14.89 -17.80
CA ALA A 36 2.50 15.24 -16.42
C ALA A 36 1.26 15.50 -15.56
N ALA A 37 0.22 16.13 -16.11
CA ALA A 37 -1.05 16.37 -15.43
C ALA A 37 -1.77 15.07 -15.03
N GLU A 38 -1.71 14.04 -15.86
CA GLU A 38 -2.34 12.74 -15.60
C GLU A 38 -1.57 11.97 -14.52
N VAL A 39 -0.24 12.12 -14.46
CA VAL A 39 0.57 11.56 -13.36
C VAL A 39 0.16 12.18 -12.02
N PHE A 40 -0.08 13.50 -11.97
CA PHE A 40 -0.60 14.15 -10.77
C PHE A 40 -2.01 13.68 -10.41
N LEU A 41 -2.88 13.42 -11.40
CA LEU A 41 -4.20 12.83 -11.16
C LEU A 41 -4.10 11.42 -10.58
N LEU A 42 -3.22 10.57 -11.12
CA LEU A 42 -2.96 9.22 -10.58
C LEU A 42 -2.45 9.29 -9.14
N PHE A 43 -1.54 10.24 -8.84
CA PHE A 43 -1.09 10.48 -7.48
C PHE A 43 -2.26 10.88 -6.57
N LEU A 44 -3.12 11.80 -7.03
CA LEU A 44 -4.32 12.21 -6.29
C LEU A 44 -5.28 11.04 -6.04
N MET A 45 -5.47 10.16 -7.03
CA MET A 45 -6.28 8.93 -6.89
C MET A 45 -5.72 8.00 -5.82
N THR A 46 -4.40 7.79 -5.79
CA THR A 46 -3.76 6.95 -4.77
C THR A 46 -3.85 7.59 -3.38
N LEU A 47 -3.70 8.92 -3.28
CA LEU A 47 -3.87 9.64 -2.02
C LEU A 47 -5.30 9.53 -1.49
N CYS A 48 -6.28 9.77 -2.36
CA CYS A 48 -7.70 9.69 -2.01
C CYS A 48 -8.08 8.27 -1.58
N GLY A 49 -7.64 7.24 -2.33
CA GLY A 49 -7.85 5.84 -1.98
C GLY A 49 -7.27 5.48 -0.61
N SER A 50 -6.04 5.92 -0.30
CA SER A 50 -5.44 5.74 1.03
C SER A 50 -6.22 6.43 2.14
N ILE A 51 -6.79 7.61 1.89
CA ILE A 51 -7.64 8.33 2.84
C ILE A 51 -8.95 7.57 3.08
N LEU A 52 -9.61 7.10 2.01
CA LEU A 52 -10.81 6.26 2.12
C LEU A 52 -10.52 5.01 2.95
N ILE A 53 -9.43 4.29 2.65
CA ILE A 53 -9.01 3.13 3.45
C ILE A 53 -8.79 3.51 4.92
N ALA A 54 -8.18 4.66 5.20
CA ALA A 54 -7.94 5.11 6.57
C ALA A 54 -9.26 5.39 7.33
N VAL A 55 -10.27 5.89 6.62
CA VAL A 55 -11.64 6.08 7.14
C VAL A 55 -12.32 4.73 7.33
N THR A 56 -12.31 3.85 6.32
CA THR A 56 -12.96 2.53 6.38
C THR A 56 -12.33 1.61 7.42
N ASN A 57 -11.02 1.69 7.65
CA ASN A 57 -10.35 0.96 8.73
C ASN A 57 -10.78 1.41 10.15
N ARG A 58 -11.51 2.53 10.30
CA ARG A 58 -12.14 2.89 11.58
C ARG A 58 -13.44 2.13 11.85
N LEU A 59 -14.03 1.52 10.83
CA LEU A 59 -15.20 0.67 11.00
C LEU A 59 -14.76 -0.68 11.61
N PRO A 60 -15.47 -1.18 12.65
CA PRO A 60 -15.15 -2.46 13.28
C PRO A 60 -15.60 -3.63 12.41
N ILE A 61 -14.89 -3.86 11.31
CA ILE A 61 -15.10 -5.01 10.43
C ILE A 61 -14.32 -6.19 11.01
N ASN A 62 -15.03 -7.12 11.65
CA ASN A 62 -14.41 -8.28 12.30
C ASN A 62 -13.97 -9.39 11.32
N ASN A 63 -14.47 -9.37 10.07
CA ASN A 63 -14.14 -10.39 9.08
C ASN A 63 -12.96 -9.92 8.19
N PRO A 64 -11.80 -10.61 8.21
CA PRO A 64 -10.62 -10.20 7.45
C PRO A 64 -10.84 -10.21 5.93
N LEU A 65 -11.69 -11.12 5.43
CA LEU A 65 -12.01 -11.18 4.00
C LEU A 65 -12.86 -9.98 3.58
N LEU A 66 -13.84 -9.62 4.43
CA LEU A 66 -14.69 -8.45 4.20
C LEU A 66 -13.85 -7.15 4.25
N ALA A 67 -12.91 -7.06 5.20
CA ALA A 67 -12.00 -5.93 5.31
C ALA A 67 -11.07 -5.78 4.10
N ALA A 68 -10.60 -6.89 3.52
CA ALA A 68 -9.83 -6.87 2.28
C ALA A 68 -10.67 -6.39 1.10
N PHE A 69 -11.90 -6.92 0.98
CA PHE A 69 -12.83 -6.51 -0.08
C PHE A 69 -13.18 -5.03 0.00
N THR A 70 -13.45 -4.50 1.20
CA THR A 70 -13.75 -3.08 1.38
C THR A 70 -12.57 -2.19 1.01
N ARG A 71 -11.33 -2.58 1.31
CA ARG A 71 -10.15 -1.82 0.90
C ARG A 71 -9.97 -1.79 -0.62
N VAL A 72 -10.19 -2.93 -1.29
CA VAL A 72 -10.15 -2.98 -2.76
C VAL A 72 -11.26 -2.12 -3.35
N ALA A 73 -12.46 -2.16 -2.76
CA ALA A 73 -13.58 -1.33 -3.18
C ALA A 73 -13.29 0.17 -2.98
N ASP A 74 -12.69 0.58 -1.86
CA ASP A 74 -12.29 1.97 -1.59
C ASP A 74 -11.34 2.50 -2.67
N VAL A 75 -10.35 1.69 -3.06
CA VAL A 75 -9.40 2.05 -4.14
C VAL A 75 -10.13 2.12 -5.48
N ALA A 76 -11.00 1.16 -5.78
CA ALA A 76 -11.78 1.16 -7.01
C ALA A 76 -12.68 2.39 -7.12
N VAL A 77 -13.39 2.75 -6.04
CA VAL A 77 -14.24 3.95 -5.98
C VAL A 77 -13.42 5.22 -6.20
N SER A 78 -12.22 5.31 -5.61
CA SER A 78 -11.32 6.45 -5.81
C SER A 78 -10.88 6.56 -7.28
N VAL A 79 -10.37 5.46 -7.86
CA VAL A 79 -9.83 5.43 -9.22
C VAL A 79 -10.91 5.66 -10.26
N PHE A 80 -12.03 4.94 -10.19
CA PHE A 80 -13.13 5.09 -11.13
C PHE A 80 -13.88 6.41 -10.91
N GLY A 81 -14.05 6.85 -9.67
CA GLY A 81 -14.73 8.12 -9.37
C GLY A 81 -13.97 9.32 -9.95
N ILE A 82 -12.68 9.44 -9.64
CA ILE A 82 -11.86 10.53 -10.17
C ILE A 82 -11.65 10.36 -11.67
N GLY A 83 -11.40 9.14 -12.15
CA GLY A 83 -11.14 8.88 -13.57
C GLY A 83 -12.34 9.11 -14.47
N PHE A 84 -13.56 8.90 -13.96
CA PHE A 84 -14.80 9.25 -14.64
C PHE A 84 -14.99 10.77 -14.70
N VAL A 85 -14.79 11.47 -13.58
CA VAL A 85 -14.93 12.94 -13.51
C VAL A 85 -13.90 13.66 -14.37
N SER A 86 -12.67 13.14 -14.43
CA SER A 86 -11.59 13.73 -15.24
C SER A 86 -11.64 13.34 -16.73
N GLY A 87 -12.47 12.37 -17.11
CA GLY A 87 -12.52 11.84 -18.47
C GLY A 87 -11.26 11.06 -18.90
N MET A 88 -10.39 10.71 -17.94
CA MET A 88 -9.12 10.03 -18.20
C MET A 88 -9.30 8.55 -18.53
N ILE A 89 -10.36 7.92 -18.02
CA ILE A 89 -10.60 6.48 -18.19
C ILE A 89 -11.78 6.26 -19.14
N PRO A 90 -11.57 5.65 -20.31
CA PRO A 90 -12.69 5.19 -21.14
C PRO A 90 -13.47 4.11 -20.39
N MET A 91 -14.79 4.28 -20.28
CA MET A 91 -15.72 3.34 -19.63
C MET A 91 -15.99 2.07 -20.47
N GLU A 92 -14.98 1.63 -21.21
CA GLU A 92 -15.00 0.39 -21.96
C GLU A 92 -14.64 -0.78 -21.04
N TRP A 93 -15.36 -1.89 -21.19
CA TRP A 93 -15.25 -3.03 -20.28
C TRP A 93 -13.84 -3.62 -20.19
N PHE A 94 -13.10 -3.58 -21.30
CA PHE A 94 -11.71 -4.02 -21.36
C PHE A 94 -10.79 -3.19 -20.45
N TYR A 95 -10.92 -1.85 -20.50
CA TYR A 95 -10.12 -0.95 -19.66
C TYR A 95 -10.52 -1.06 -18.20
N VAL A 96 -11.83 -1.16 -17.90
CA VAL A 96 -12.34 -1.36 -16.54
C VAL A 96 -11.76 -2.64 -15.91
N LEU A 97 -11.81 -3.77 -16.63
CA LEU A 97 -11.25 -5.04 -16.18
C LEU A 97 -9.74 -4.97 -15.99
N THR A 98 -9.04 -4.32 -16.91
CA THR A 98 -7.58 -4.13 -16.83
C THR A 98 -7.21 -3.32 -15.58
N ILE A 99 -7.90 -2.22 -15.32
CA ILE A 99 -7.68 -1.36 -14.15
C ILE A 99 -8.02 -2.10 -12.86
N LEU A 100 -9.10 -2.87 -12.83
CA LEU A 100 -9.44 -3.72 -11.69
C LEU A 100 -8.33 -4.74 -11.39
N GLY A 101 -7.79 -5.37 -12.45
CA GLY A 101 -6.63 -6.26 -12.34
C GLY A 101 -5.41 -5.55 -11.75
N MET A 102 -5.10 -4.34 -12.22
CA MET A 102 -4.00 -3.53 -11.67
C MET A 102 -4.21 -3.25 -10.18
N ILE A 103 -5.41 -2.85 -9.76
CA ILE A 103 -5.72 -2.58 -8.34
C ILE A 103 -5.42 -3.81 -7.48
N ILE A 104 -5.84 -5.00 -7.93
CA ILE A 104 -5.58 -6.25 -7.21
C ILE A 104 -4.08 -6.54 -7.12
N VAL A 105 -3.34 -6.43 -8.22
CA VAL A 105 -1.89 -6.67 -8.25
C VAL A 105 -1.15 -5.70 -7.34
N ILE A 106 -1.50 -4.41 -7.37
CA ILE A 106 -0.92 -3.38 -6.49
C ILE A 106 -1.21 -3.69 -5.02
N TYR A 107 -2.45 -4.07 -4.70
CA TYR A 107 -2.83 -4.41 -3.33
C TYR A 107 -1.98 -5.56 -2.78
N PHE A 108 -1.82 -6.65 -3.54
CA PHE A 108 -0.97 -7.77 -3.14
C PHE A 108 0.51 -7.40 -3.10
N GLY A 109 1.00 -6.59 -4.05
CA GLY A 109 2.39 -6.12 -4.07
C GLY A 109 2.73 -5.31 -2.83
N VAL A 110 1.88 -4.34 -2.47
CA VAL A 110 2.06 -3.52 -1.26
C VAL A 110 1.91 -4.37 0.01
N ALA A 111 0.93 -5.26 0.08
CA ALA A 111 0.78 -6.17 1.22
C ALA A 111 2.02 -7.05 1.42
N GLY A 112 2.60 -7.56 0.34
CA GLY A 112 3.83 -8.35 0.37
C GLY A 112 5.02 -7.55 0.91
N VAL A 113 5.23 -6.32 0.41
CA VAL A 113 6.31 -5.44 0.90
C VAL A 113 6.14 -5.11 2.38
N LEU A 114 4.91 -4.84 2.82
CA LEU A 114 4.62 -4.59 4.24
C LEU A 114 4.90 -5.82 5.10
N MET A 115 4.52 -7.02 4.67
CA MET A 115 4.83 -8.26 5.40
C MET A 115 6.34 -8.49 5.56
N ILE A 116 7.13 -8.22 4.53
CA ILE A 116 8.60 -8.33 4.61
C ILE A 116 9.16 -7.31 5.61
N LYS A 117 8.66 -6.07 5.54
CA LYS A 117 9.06 -5.01 6.46
C LYS A 117 8.69 -5.32 7.91
N ASP A 118 7.48 -5.79 8.15
CA ASP A 118 7.00 -6.14 9.49
C ASP A 118 7.82 -7.28 10.10
N LYS A 119 8.26 -8.25 9.28
CA LYS A 119 9.19 -9.30 9.72
C LYS A 119 10.56 -8.72 10.09
N ALA A 120 11.14 -7.89 9.23
CA ALA A 120 12.43 -7.27 9.50
C ALA A 120 12.42 -6.39 10.75
N ASP A 121 11.34 -5.62 10.95
CA ASP A 121 11.14 -4.80 12.15
C ASP A 121 10.99 -5.69 13.41
N ALA A 122 10.27 -6.81 13.32
CA ALA A 122 10.13 -7.76 14.43
C ALA A 122 11.46 -8.43 14.81
N ASP A 123 12.24 -8.85 13.81
CA ASP A 123 13.56 -9.47 14.03
C ASP A 123 14.54 -8.48 14.68
N ALA A 124 14.55 -7.22 14.21
CA ALA A 124 15.38 -6.17 14.79
C ALA A 124 15.02 -5.86 16.25
N ILE A 125 13.72 -5.83 16.59
CA ILE A 125 13.27 -5.65 17.98
C ILE A 125 13.70 -6.83 18.84
N ASN A 126 13.55 -8.06 18.34
CA ASN A 126 13.92 -9.26 19.08
C ASN A 126 15.44 -9.34 19.33
N GLU A 127 16.24 -8.93 18.34
CA GLU A 127 17.69 -8.82 18.48
C GLU A 127 18.09 -7.76 19.53
N GLN A 128 17.43 -6.58 19.51
CA GLN A 128 17.66 -5.55 20.52
C GLN A 128 17.28 -6.02 21.93
N LEU A 129 16.20 -6.79 22.09
CA LEU A 129 15.80 -7.39 23.37
C LEU A 129 16.83 -8.40 23.86
N SER A 130 17.30 -9.29 22.97
CA SER A 130 18.33 -10.30 23.28
C SER A 130 19.64 -9.66 23.73
N ARG A 131 20.09 -8.60 23.05
CA ARG A 131 21.28 -7.82 23.43
C ARG A 131 21.13 -7.16 24.81
N ARG A 132 19.95 -6.59 25.10
CA ARG A 132 19.65 -5.95 26.41
C ARG A 132 19.59 -6.98 27.55
N ASN A 133 18.98 -8.15 27.31
CA ASN A 133 18.91 -9.22 28.29
C ASN A 133 20.30 -9.82 28.59
N LYS A 134 21.18 -9.94 27.58
CA LYS A 134 22.58 -10.35 27.81
C LYS A 134 23.37 -9.34 28.65
N GLN A 135 23.18 -8.04 28.43
CA GLN A 135 23.83 -6.99 29.25
C GLN A 135 23.30 -6.94 30.69
N THR A 136 22.02 -7.24 30.91
CA THR A 136 21.41 -7.19 32.25
C THR A 136 21.64 -8.49 33.03
N GLY A 137 21.81 -9.63 32.33
CA GLY A 137 22.22 -10.91 32.92
C GLY A 137 23.69 -10.94 33.33
N GLY A 138 24.59 -10.36 32.53
CA GLY A 138 26.03 -10.33 32.85
C GLY A 138 26.38 -9.48 34.08
N ASN A 139 25.57 -8.48 34.42
CA ASN A 139 25.81 -7.61 35.59
C ASN A 139 25.36 -8.24 36.93
N ARG A 140 24.83 -9.47 36.90
CA ARG A 140 24.45 -10.23 38.11
C ARG A 140 25.51 -11.25 38.53
N ASP A 141 26.39 -11.65 37.62
CA ASP A 141 27.40 -12.69 37.87
C ASP A 141 28.74 -12.10 38.37
N GLU A 142 28.92 -10.77 38.34
CA GLU A 142 30.15 -10.09 38.76
C GLU A 142 30.14 -9.60 40.22
N HIS A 143 29.06 -9.85 40.98
CA HIS A 143 28.93 -9.41 42.38
C HIS A 143 29.08 -10.54 43.42
N ASP A 144 29.32 -11.79 42.99
CA ASP A 144 29.43 -12.99 43.84
C ASP A 144 30.85 -13.59 43.90
N HIS A 145 31.90 -12.75 43.80
CA HIS A 145 33.30 -13.16 44.04
C HIS A 145 34.02 -12.28 45.05
#